data_AF-A0A524G9Z1-F1
#
_entry.id   AF-A0A524G9Z1-F1
#
_cell.length_a   1.000
_cell.length_b   1.000
_cell.length_c   1.000
_cell.angle_alpha   90.00
_cell.angle_beta   90.00
_cell.angle_gamma   90.00
#
_symmetry.space_group_name_H-M   'P 1'
#
loop_
_entity.id
_entity.type
_entity.pdbx_description
1 polymer ?
#
loop_
_entity_poly.entity_id
_entity_poly.type
_entity_poly.pdbx_seq_one_letter_code
_entity_poly.pdbx_strand_id
1 'polypeptide(L)'
;MEITIINQQLKHLSQVFSDILAERGLLESKLFPVNEYISVSFYQTYEHLYPVMKQVWDRITPEELAKKSKTLLSEIQALSITYLWLYYSLARMGVIFNKYESDSSKEPVERQEQWKWMLEQWYKMGTNYFNSSEPTVASSGAVNLALEDDSINWIKDNLEPVSEDQVKKIRRNIGSVDLYAFLDECEARAKIIDHGPYPMENNEILIISEYTHLHDGKEDLWLPWSDTESKLPSASLGIAMTLMNATAVFNDIGTITVEPGDYSRLVTSACAYIKRGAKIVPLGLDELPAYAEAADAAQTELYLKFAEWDKKKLMIAGAEAYWRCYARYTNQVGITDKVDWKLSQSVIDEYVPFFMENDADPAFIRFGRFDDEMEEDPTLYLLPE
;
A
#
# COMPACT_ATOMS: atom_id res chain seq x y z
N MET A 1 -0.40 25.74 2.75
CA MET A 1 -0.88 25.55 4.14
C MET A 1 0.07 26.28 5.10
N GLU A 2 -0.46 26.82 6.20
CA GLU A 2 0.38 27.37 7.28
C GLU A 2 1.09 26.23 8.01
N ILE A 3 2.28 26.50 8.59
CA ILE A 3 3.09 25.48 9.28
C ILE A 3 2.30 24.84 10.42
N THR A 4 1.53 25.63 11.18
CA THR A 4 0.67 25.12 12.25
C THR A 4 -0.32 24.06 11.77
N ILE A 5 -0.92 24.24 10.58
CA ILE A 5 -1.86 23.25 10.00
C ILE A 5 -1.10 22.00 9.58
N ILE A 6 0.10 22.14 9.00
CA ILE A 6 0.95 21.01 8.63
C ILE A 6 1.37 20.21 9.87
N ASN A 7 1.73 20.89 10.95
CA ASN A 7 2.09 20.25 12.22
C ASN A 7 0.91 19.52 12.85
N GLN A 8 -0.33 20.02 12.71
CA GLN A 8 -1.53 19.26 13.10
C GLN A 8 -1.69 17.96 12.29
N GLN A 9 -1.41 17.99 10.98
CA GLN A 9 -1.42 16.77 10.16
C GLN A 9 -0.31 15.80 10.59
N LEU A 10 0.90 16.27 10.89
CA LEU A 10 1.99 15.42 11.37
C LEU A 10 1.67 14.75 12.72
N LYS A 11 0.96 15.46 13.61
CA LYS A 11 0.44 14.88 14.86
C LYS A 11 -0.56 13.77 14.59
N HIS A 12 -1.55 14.02 13.73
CA HIS A 12 -2.51 13.01 13.29
C HIS A 12 -1.83 11.78 12.69
N LEU A 13 -0.91 11.99 11.74
CA LEU A 13 -0.16 10.92 11.10
C LEU A 13 0.72 10.13 12.08
N SER A 14 1.27 10.77 13.11
CA SER A 14 2.00 10.09 14.18
C SER A 14 1.09 9.14 14.95
N GLN A 15 -0.14 9.57 15.28
CA GLN A 15 -1.12 8.71 15.95
C GLN A 15 -1.52 7.53 15.06
N VAL A 16 -1.88 7.79 13.81
CA VAL A 16 -2.24 6.75 12.84
C VAL A 16 -1.14 5.69 12.74
N PHE A 17 0.12 6.12 12.66
CA PHE A 17 1.24 5.19 12.58
C PHE A 17 1.47 4.41 13.88
N SER A 18 1.34 5.05 15.04
CA SER A 18 1.47 4.37 16.33
C SER A 18 0.38 3.32 16.57
N ASP A 19 -0.86 3.59 16.17
CA ASP A 19 -1.97 2.62 16.23
C ASP A 19 -1.65 1.37 15.37
N ILE A 20 -1.14 1.59 14.16
CA ILE A 20 -0.69 0.51 13.27
C ILE A 20 0.41 -0.36 13.91
N LEU A 21 1.39 0.26 14.56
CA LEU A 21 2.48 -0.46 15.22
C LEU A 21 1.98 -1.26 16.43
N ALA A 22 1.05 -0.70 17.20
CA ALA A 22 0.45 -1.39 18.35
C ALA A 22 -0.31 -2.66 17.94
N GLU A 23 -0.96 -2.65 16.78
CA GLU A 23 -1.67 -3.82 16.23
C GLU A 23 -0.73 -4.92 15.70
N ARG A 24 0.41 -4.53 15.09
CA ARG A 24 1.26 -5.45 14.33
C ARG A 24 2.51 -5.95 15.03
N GLY A 25 3.02 -5.22 16.03
CA GLY A 25 4.36 -5.49 16.59
C GLY A 25 5.47 -5.32 15.54
N LEU A 26 6.70 -5.70 15.90
CA LEU A 26 7.82 -5.73 14.94
C LEU A 26 7.58 -6.81 13.87
N LEU A 27 7.82 -6.46 12.60
CA LEU A 27 7.67 -7.38 11.48
C LEU A 27 8.85 -8.35 11.47
N GLU A 28 8.61 -9.59 11.90
CA GLU A 28 9.58 -10.68 11.76
C GLU A 28 9.27 -11.50 10.51
N SER A 29 10.24 -11.58 9.59
CA SER A 29 10.20 -12.48 8.46
C SER A 29 11.34 -13.49 8.54
N LYS A 30 11.08 -14.70 8.03
CA LYS A 30 12.10 -15.75 7.89
C LYS A 30 12.86 -15.66 6.57
N LEU A 31 12.33 -14.93 5.59
CA LEU A 31 12.89 -14.86 4.24
C LEU A 31 13.54 -13.50 3.99
N PHE A 32 12.82 -12.40 4.21
CA PHE A 32 13.35 -11.07 3.95
C PHE A 32 13.80 -10.36 5.24
N PRO A 33 14.87 -9.55 5.18
CA PRO A 33 15.23 -8.64 6.26
C PRO A 33 14.32 -7.39 6.23
N VAL A 34 13.08 -7.56 6.69
CA VAL A 34 11.98 -6.60 6.48
C VAL A 34 12.28 -5.23 7.07
N ASN A 35 12.68 -5.17 8.33
CA ASN A 35 12.94 -3.89 9.00
C ASN A 35 14.13 -3.15 8.35
N GLU A 36 15.14 -3.89 7.91
CA GLU A 36 16.31 -3.36 7.24
C GLU A 36 15.98 -2.80 5.86
N TYR A 37 15.29 -3.57 5.00
CA TYR A 37 14.97 -3.09 3.66
C TYR A 37 13.98 -1.93 3.71
N ILE A 38 13.04 -1.95 4.66
CA ILE A 38 12.11 -0.84 4.88
C ILE A 38 12.91 0.43 5.17
N SER A 39 13.89 0.35 6.09
CA SER A 39 14.74 1.48 6.45
C SER A 39 15.54 2.00 5.26
N VAL A 40 16.18 1.12 4.48
CA VAL A 40 16.90 1.51 3.25
C VAL A 40 15.96 2.18 2.24
N SER A 41 14.76 1.63 2.04
CA SER A 41 13.77 2.18 1.11
C SER A 41 13.33 3.58 1.51
N PHE A 42 13.16 3.85 2.80
CA PHE A 42 12.76 5.15 3.28
C PHE A 42 13.81 6.20 2.94
N TYR A 43 15.10 5.90 3.14
CA TYR A 43 16.16 6.83 2.77
C TYR A 43 16.21 7.11 1.26
N GLN A 44 15.94 6.10 0.42
CA GLN A 44 15.72 6.33 -1.01
C GLN A 44 14.56 7.32 -1.26
N THR A 45 13.44 7.22 -0.53
CA THR A 45 12.33 8.17 -0.68
C THR A 45 12.68 9.58 -0.20
N TYR A 46 13.40 9.74 0.91
CA TYR A 46 13.80 11.05 1.40
C TYR A 46 14.69 11.80 0.41
N GLU A 47 15.60 11.07 -0.24
CA GLU A 47 16.50 11.64 -1.24
C GLU A 47 15.81 11.94 -2.57
N HIS A 48 14.92 11.06 -3.06
CA HIS A 48 14.48 11.08 -4.46
C HIS A 48 12.98 11.27 -4.70
N LEU A 49 12.11 11.17 -3.69
CA LEU A 49 10.66 11.20 -3.92
C LEU A 49 10.16 12.57 -4.39
N TYR A 50 10.64 13.66 -3.78
CA TYR A 50 10.21 15.02 -4.12
C TYR A 50 10.33 15.34 -5.62
N PRO A 51 11.51 15.19 -6.28
CA PRO A 51 11.63 15.50 -7.70
C PRO A 51 10.78 14.60 -8.62
N VAL A 52 10.52 13.35 -8.22
CA VAL A 52 9.61 12.45 -8.96
C VAL A 52 8.17 12.94 -8.86
N MET A 53 7.68 13.18 -7.64
CA MET A 53 6.30 13.62 -7.43
C MET A 53 6.05 15.03 -7.95
N LYS A 54 7.07 15.90 -7.96
CA LYS A 54 7.01 17.19 -8.66
C LYS A 54 6.65 17.03 -10.14
N GLN A 55 7.31 16.11 -10.84
CA GLN A 55 7.00 15.85 -12.25
C GLN A 55 5.60 15.26 -12.46
N VAL A 56 5.08 14.48 -11.50
CA VAL A 56 3.71 13.98 -11.52
C VAL A 56 2.72 15.14 -11.35
N TRP A 57 2.88 15.94 -10.29
CA TRP A 57 1.95 17.00 -9.93
C TRP A 57 1.98 18.20 -10.90
N ASP A 58 3.08 18.37 -11.66
CA ASP A 58 3.13 19.32 -12.78
C ASP A 58 2.29 18.86 -14.00
N ARG A 59 1.83 17.60 -14.04
CA ARG A 59 1.04 17.01 -15.15
C ARG A 59 -0.42 16.71 -14.81
N ILE A 60 -0.72 16.47 -13.54
CA ILE A 60 -2.06 16.20 -13.03
C ILE A 60 -2.17 16.76 -11.62
N THR A 61 -3.29 17.38 -11.26
CA THR A 61 -3.44 17.84 -9.87
C THR A 61 -3.75 16.65 -8.96
N PRO A 62 -3.40 16.71 -7.65
CA PRO A 62 -3.80 15.69 -6.69
C PRO A 62 -5.31 15.41 -6.70
N GLU A 63 -6.14 16.45 -6.81
CA GLU A 63 -7.60 16.33 -6.82
C GLU A 63 -8.12 15.64 -8.09
N GLU A 64 -7.55 15.96 -9.25
CA GLU A 64 -7.89 15.29 -10.51
C GLU A 64 -7.46 13.82 -10.50
N LEU A 65 -6.28 13.51 -9.96
CA LEU A 65 -5.83 12.14 -9.84
C LEU A 65 -6.70 11.35 -8.88
N ALA A 66 -7.01 11.92 -7.70
CA ALA A 66 -7.91 11.31 -6.72
C ALA A 66 -9.22 10.92 -7.38
N LYS A 67 -9.88 11.86 -8.07
CA LYS A 67 -11.14 11.59 -8.79
C LYS A 67 -11.03 10.46 -9.82
N LYS A 68 -9.98 10.46 -10.64
CA LYS A 68 -9.76 9.40 -11.65
C LYS A 68 -9.53 8.03 -11.03
N SER A 69 -9.07 7.98 -9.79
CA SER A 69 -8.70 6.74 -9.08
C SER A 69 -9.87 6.07 -8.36
N LYS A 70 -11.05 6.70 -8.34
CA LYS A 70 -12.27 6.21 -7.66
C LYS A 70 -13.02 5.14 -8.47
N THR A 71 -12.28 4.24 -9.10
CA THR A 71 -12.79 3.22 -10.02
C THR A 71 -12.22 1.85 -9.66
N LEU A 72 -12.92 0.78 -10.03
CA LEU A 72 -12.42 -0.60 -9.87
C LEU A 72 -11.08 -0.82 -10.57
N LEU A 73 -10.21 -1.60 -9.94
CA LEU A 73 -8.86 -1.97 -10.42
C LEU A 73 -7.98 -0.75 -10.73
N SER A 74 -8.13 0.31 -9.94
CA SER A 74 -7.24 1.48 -9.98
C SER A 74 -5.87 1.13 -9.40
N GLU A 75 -4.80 1.59 -10.03
CA GLU A 75 -3.45 1.44 -9.47
C GLU A 75 -3.24 2.33 -8.24
N ILE A 76 -3.92 3.48 -8.22
CA ILE A 76 -3.90 4.42 -7.12
C ILE A 76 -5.00 4.02 -6.15
N GLN A 77 -4.55 3.62 -4.96
CA GLN A 77 -5.36 3.10 -3.88
C GLN A 77 -4.99 3.73 -2.53
N ALA A 78 -5.82 3.51 -1.51
CA ALA A 78 -5.61 4.04 -0.16
C ALA A 78 -4.18 3.80 0.36
N LEU A 79 -3.67 2.57 0.23
CA LEU A 79 -2.31 2.21 0.64
C LEU A 79 -1.23 2.99 -0.11
N SER A 80 -1.39 3.18 -1.44
CA SER A 80 -0.44 3.98 -2.22
C SER A 80 -0.46 5.46 -1.85
N ILE A 81 -1.60 5.98 -1.38
CA ILE A 81 -1.74 7.35 -0.87
C ILE A 81 -1.05 7.46 0.50
N THR A 82 -1.18 6.44 1.36
CA THR A 82 -0.46 6.35 2.62
C THR A 82 1.05 6.42 2.43
N TYR A 83 1.59 5.73 1.41
CA TYR A 83 3.05 5.72 1.16
C TYR A 83 3.65 7.12 0.97
N LEU A 84 2.92 8.04 0.32
CA LEU A 84 3.39 9.41 0.03
C LEU A 84 3.87 10.14 1.28
N TRP A 85 3.19 9.95 2.41
CA TRP A 85 3.62 10.54 3.67
C TRP A 85 4.46 9.57 4.50
N LEU A 86 4.09 8.29 4.54
CA LEU A 86 4.65 7.33 5.48
C LEU A 86 6.15 7.14 5.29
N TYR A 87 6.58 6.81 4.07
CA TYR A 87 7.98 6.44 3.83
C TYR A 87 8.91 7.64 3.98
N TYR A 88 8.47 8.80 3.45
CA TYR A 88 9.25 10.04 3.57
C TYR A 88 9.34 10.50 5.03
N SER A 89 8.23 10.47 5.78
CA SER A 89 8.21 10.90 7.19
C SER A 89 9.12 10.03 8.06
N LEU A 90 9.13 8.73 7.83
CA LEU A 90 9.95 7.79 8.60
C LEU A 90 11.44 7.92 8.27
N ALA A 91 11.81 8.17 7.02
CA ALA A 91 13.21 8.53 6.74
C ALA A 91 13.60 9.90 7.26
N ARG A 92 12.72 10.91 7.16
CA ARG A 92 12.96 12.22 7.76
C ARG A 92 13.19 12.09 9.27
N MET A 93 12.43 11.22 9.93
CA MET A 93 12.64 10.87 11.34
C MET A 93 14.03 10.28 11.58
N GLY A 94 14.45 9.29 10.78
CA GLY A 94 15.81 8.74 10.79
C GLY A 94 16.89 9.81 10.59
N VAL A 95 16.74 10.68 9.58
CA VAL A 95 17.69 11.77 9.30
C VAL A 95 17.81 12.73 10.48
N ILE A 96 16.69 13.21 11.03
CA ILE A 96 16.71 14.18 12.14
C ILE A 96 17.32 13.54 13.40
N PHE A 97 16.94 12.31 13.71
CA PHE A 97 17.46 11.60 14.85
C PHE A 97 18.97 11.34 14.72
N ASN A 98 19.40 10.77 13.58
CA ASN A 98 20.77 10.29 13.38
C ASN A 98 21.76 11.41 13.00
N LYS A 99 21.33 12.42 12.24
CA LYS A 99 22.23 13.46 11.68
C LYS A 99 22.07 14.84 12.35
N TYR A 100 20.92 15.10 12.97
CA TYR A 100 20.59 16.42 13.53
C TYR A 100 20.33 16.40 15.04
N GLU A 101 20.78 15.37 15.75
CA GLU A 101 20.69 15.27 17.22
C GLU A 101 19.26 15.44 17.73
N SER A 102 18.27 14.89 17.00
CA SER A 102 16.84 15.04 17.29
C SER A 102 16.29 16.47 17.22
N ASP A 103 17.01 17.41 16.60
CA ASP A 103 16.58 18.80 16.43
C ASP A 103 16.14 19.06 14.98
N SER A 104 14.82 19.12 14.75
CA SER A 104 14.27 19.34 13.42
C SER A 104 14.57 20.72 12.84
N SER A 105 14.98 21.70 13.66
CA SER A 105 15.37 23.03 13.18
C SER A 105 16.70 23.06 12.44
N LYS A 106 17.53 22.03 12.66
CA LYS A 106 18.81 21.84 11.96
C LYS A 106 18.66 21.16 10.60
N GLU A 107 17.47 20.64 10.26
CA GLU A 107 17.21 20.14 8.92
C GLU A 107 17.33 21.28 7.89
N PRO A 108 17.95 21.08 6.72
CA PRO A 108 18.04 22.11 5.69
C PRO A 108 16.68 22.68 5.33
N VAL A 109 16.57 24.02 5.24
CA VAL A 109 15.32 24.73 4.93
C VAL A 109 14.67 24.20 3.64
N GLU A 110 15.46 23.89 2.62
CA GLU A 110 14.97 23.30 1.38
C GLU A 110 14.23 21.97 1.61
N ARG A 111 14.74 21.09 2.48
CA ARG A 111 14.09 19.82 2.82
C ARG A 111 12.79 20.03 3.58
N GLN A 112 12.75 21.02 4.47
CA GLN A 112 11.53 21.42 5.18
C GLN A 112 10.46 21.91 4.19
N GLU A 113 10.84 22.74 3.21
CA GLU A 113 9.94 23.25 2.17
C GLU A 113 9.44 22.14 1.23
N GLN A 114 10.32 21.23 0.82
CA GLN A 114 9.97 20.05 0.03
C GLN A 114 8.96 19.18 0.77
N TRP A 115 9.20 18.93 2.05
CA TRP A 115 8.31 18.11 2.88
C TRP A 115 6.95 18.76 3.09
N LYS A 116 6.94 20.06 3.41
CA LYS A 116 5.73 20.87 3.48
C LYS A 116 4.91 20.75 2.20
N TRP A 117 5.55 20.93 1.04
CA TRP A 117 4.88 20.84 -0.26
C TRP A 117 4.32 19.44 -0.55
N MET A 118 5.06 18.38 -0.18
CA MET A 118 4.61 16.99 -0.32
C MET A 118 3.37 16.72 0.53
N LEU A 119 3.36 17.15 1.79
CA LEU A 119 2.20 17.03 2.67
C LEU A 119 0.98 17.79 2.16
N GLU A 120 1.18 18.98 1.58
CA GLU A 120 0.08 19.72 0.94
C GLU A 120 -0.54 18.96 -0.24
N GLN A 121 0.28 18.33 -1.08
CA GLN A 121 -0.24 17.55 -2.20
C GLN A 121 -0.90 16.24 -1.73
N TRP A 122 -0.30 15.55 -0.77
CA TRP A 122 -0.89 14.37 -0.16
C TRP A 122 -2.24 14.68 0.48
N TYR A 123 -2.35 15.76 1.25
CA TYR A 123 -3.58 16.12 1.94
C TYR A 123 -4.72 16.38 0.93
N LYS A 124 -4.43 17.10 -0.16
CA LYS A 124 -5.38 17.29 -1.27
C LYS A 124 -5.78 15.97 -1.93
N MET A 125 -4.82 15.08 -2.17
CA MET A 125 -5.08 13.76 -2.73
C MET A 125 -6.01 12.94 -1.83
N GLY A 126 -5.65 12.76 -0.55
CA GLY A 126 -6.39 11.93 0.40
C GLY A 126 -7.83 12.43 0.61
N THR A 127 -7.98 13.73 0.89
CA THR A 127 -9.29 14.35 1.11
C THR A 127 -10.21 14.34 -0.12
N ASN A 128 -9.67 14.20 -1.34
CA ASN A 128 -10.49 14.05 -2.55
C ASN A 128 -10.69 12.58 -2.97
N TYR A 129 -9.89 11.66 -2.42
CA TYR A 129 -9.97 10.24 -2.72
C TYR A 129 -11.06 9.55 -1.90
N PHE A 130 -11.06 9.74 -0.58
CA PHE A 130 -12.05 9.12 0.30
C PHE A 130 -13.39 9.87 0.25
N ASN A 131 -14.50 9.12 0.25
CA ASN A 131 -15.86 9.67 0.23
C ASN A 131 -16.22 10.47 1.50
N SER A 132 -15.50 10.22 2.61
CA SER A 132 -15.58 10.97 3.87
C SER A 132 -15.02 12.39 3.77
N SER A 133 -14.25 12.69 2.72
CA SER A 133 -13.40 13.89 2.62
C SER A 133 -12.28 13.99 3.67
N GLU A 134 -12.01 12.89 4.39
CA GLU A 134 -10.94 12.77 5.36
C GLU A 134 -9.66 12.21 4.70
N PRO A 135 -8.45 12.56 5.17
CA PRO A 135 -7.21 12.25 4.45
C PRO A 135 -6.68 10.81 4.64
N THR A 136 -7.17 10.07 5.65
CA THR A 136 -6.72 8.71 5.98
C THR A 136 -7.89 7.75 6.17
N VAL A 137 -7.62 6.44 6.11
CA VAL A 137 -8.61 5.39 6.45
C VAL A 137 -8.99 5.50 7.93
N ALA A 138 -8.00 5.73 8.81
CA ALA A 138 -8.23 5.96 10.24
C ALA A 138 -9.19 7.14 10.50
N SER A 139 -8.96 8.32 9.90
CA SER A 139 -9.86 9.46 10.09
C SER A 139 -11.20 9.31 9.37
N SER A 140 -11.28 8.40 8.39
CA SER A 140 -12.55 8.00 7.77
C SER A 140 -13.39 7.07 8.65
N GLY A 141 -12.90 6.66 9.83
CA GLY A 141 -13.62 5.76 10.74
C GLY A 141 -13.32 4.28 10.49
N ALA A 142 -12.08 3.96 10.11
CA ALA A 142 -11.63 2.62 9.77
C ALA A 142 -12.41 1.97 8.60
N VAL A 143 -12.81 2.79 7.62
CA VAL A 143 -13.47 2.36 6.39
C VAL A 143 -12.74 2.92 5.17
N ASN A 144 -12.55 2.09 4.13
CA ASN A 144 -11.96 2.47 2.86
C ASN A 144 -13.05 2.64 1.79
N LEU A 145 -13.79 3.75 1.88
CA LEU A 145 -14.86 4.12 0.96
C LEU A 145 -14.33 5.11 -0.08
N ALA A 146 -13.96 4.61 -1.25
CA ALA A 146 -13.36 5.43 -2.31
C ALA A 146 -14.04 5.28 -3.67
N LEU A 147 -14.72 4.17 -3.94
CA LEU A 147 -15.32 3.93 -5.25
C LEU A 147 -16.54 4.84 -5.48
N GLU A 148 -16.70 5.30 -6.73
CA GLU A 148 -17.91 6.03 -7.17
C GLU A 148 -19.11 5.11 -7.36
N ASP A 149 -20.31 5.70 -7.36
CA ASP A 149 -21.58 4.99 -7.50
C ASP A 149 -21.64 4.09 -8.74
N ASP A 150 -21.04 4.50 -9.86
CA ASP A 150 -20.99 3.69 -11.09
C ASP A 150 -20.24 2.37 -10.86
N SER A 151 -19.15 2.38 -10.09
CA SER A 151 -18.39 1.17 -9.75
C SER A 151 -19.17 0.26 -8.81
N ILE A 152 -19.84 0.84 -7.82
CA ILE A 152 -20.67 0.11 -6.86
C ILE A 152 -21.91 -0.49 -7.54
N ASN A 153 -22.56 0.25 -8.43
CA ASN A 153 -23.70 -0.22 -9.21
C ASN A 153 -23.29 -1.32 -10.18
N TRP A 154 -22.14 -1.19 -10.83
CA TRP A 154 -21.60 -2.25 -11.68
C TRP A 154 -21.39 -3.56 -10.89
N ILE A 155 -20.84 -3.48 -9.67
CA ILE A 155 -20.71 -4.66 -8.80
C ILE A 155 -22.09 -5.24 -8.49
N LYS A 156 -23.04 -4.41 -8.06
CA LYS A 156 -24.41 -4.84 -7.72
C LYS A 156 -25.07 -5.60 -8.87
N ASP A 157 -24.91 -5.12 -10.10
CA ASP A 157 -25.48 -5.75 -11.30
C ASP A 157 -24.83 -7.10 -11.66
N ASN A 158 -23.64 -7.38 -11.13
CA ASN A 158 -22.88 -8.60 -11.42
C ASN A 158 -22.77 -9.57 -10.21
N LEU A 159 -23.30 -9.20 -9.04
CA LEU A 159 -23.36 -10.08 -7.88
C LEU A 159 -24.28 -11.27 -8.16
N GLU A 160 -23.79 -12.49 -7.91
CA GLU A 160 -24.58 -13.71 -7.97
C GLU A 160 -24.68 -14.38 -6.59
N PRO A 161 -25.83 -15.00 -6.26
CA PRO A 161 -25.96 -15.76 -5.02
C PRO A 161 -24.96 -16.91 -4.94
N VAL A 162 -24.32 -17.09 -3.78
CA VAL A 162 -23.32 -18.14 -3.56
C VAL A 162 -23.68 -19.01 -2.36
N SER A 163 -23.36 -20.31 -2.46
CA SER A 163 -23.41 -21.23 -1.32
C SER A 163 -22.14 -21.14 -0.47
N GLU A 164 -22.22 -21.56 0.80
CA GLU A 164 -21.07 -21.62 1.70
C GLU A 164 -19.88 -22.42 1.11
N ASP A 165 -20.15 -23.50 0.39
CA ASP A 165 -19.13 -24.31 -0.27
C ASP A 165 -18.46 -23.57 -1.44
N GLN A 166 -19.21 -22.76 -2.19
CA GLN A 166 -18.63 -21.87 -3.21
C GLN A 166 -17.76 -20.81 -2.53
N VAL A 167 -18.23 -20.19 -1.45
CA VAL A 167 -17.48 -19.17 -0.70
C VAL A 167 -16.16 -19.71 -0.17
N LYS A 168 -16.16 -20.91 0.42
CA LYS A 168 -14.93 -21.57 0.88
C LYS A 168 -13.93 -21.79 -0.25
N LYS A 169 -14.41 -22.17 -1.44
CA LYS A 169 -13.56 -22.34 -2.64
C LYS A 169 -13.01 -21.01 -3.13
N ILE A 170 -13.85 -19.97 -3.21
CA ILE A 170 -13.44 -18.62 -3.61
C ILE A 170 -12.36 -18.12 -2.65
N ARG A 171 -12.63 -18.11 -1.34
CA ARG A 171 -11.66 -17.68 -0.32
C ARG A 171 -10.34 -18.42 -0.41
N ARG A 172 -10.36 -19.73 -0.63
CA ARG A 172 -9.14 -20.52 -0.81
C ARG A 172 -8.36 -20.11 -2.07
N ASN A 173 -9.03 -19.96 -3.20
CA ASN A 173 -8.39 -19.58 -4.46
C ASN A 173 -7.78 -18.17 -4.38
N ILE A 174 -8.49 -17.25 -3.74
CA ILE A 174 -8.01 -15.88 -3.52
C ILE A 174 -6.87 -15.85 -2.51
N GLY A 175 -6.87 -16.72 -1.50
CA GLY A 175 -5.73 -16.91 -0.61
C GLY A 175 -4.43 -17.26 -1.34
N SER A 176 -4.47 -18.10 -2.39
CA SER A 176 -3.29 -18.37 -3.23
C SER A 176 -2.80 -17.12 -3.97
N VAL A 177 -3.71 -16.32 -4.53
CA VAL A 177 -3.35 -15.06 -5.20
C VAL A 177 -2.78 -14.04 -4.21
N ASP A 178 -3.34 -13.95 -3.01
CA ASP A 178 -2.87 -13.08 -1.93
C ASP A 178 -1.42 -13.42 -1.51
N LEU A 179 -1.14 -14.70 -1.28
CA LEU A 179 0.19 -15.18 -0.91
C LEU A 179 1.23 -14.94 -2.02
N TYR A 180 0.86 -15.18 -3.28
CA TYR A 180 1.71 -14.85 -4.43
C TYR A 180 1.98 -13.35 -4.50
N ALA A 181 0.94 -12.51 -4.47
CA ALA A 181 1.05 -11.06 -4.59
C ALA A 181 1.89 -10.46 -3.46
N PHE A 182 1.74 -10.99 -2.25
CA PHE A 182 2.54 -10.61 -1.08
C PHE A 182 4.01 -10.99 -1.24
N LEU A 183 4.30 -12.22 -1.66
CA LEU A 183 5.68 -12.69 -1.84
C LEU A 183 6.38 -11.97 -2.99
N ASP A 184 5.68 -11.75 -4.11
CA ASP A 184 6.21 -11.04 -5.28
C ASP A 184 6.57 -9.58 -4.97
N GLU A 185 5.89 -8.96 -4.01
CA GLU A 185 6.21 -7.64 -3.45
C GLU A 185 7.17 -7.71 -2.24
N CYS A 186 7.99 -8.76 -2.13
CA CYS A 186 8.96 -8.92 -1.04
C CYS A 186 8.33 -8.82 0.36
N GLU A 187 7.15 -9.41 0.53
CA GLU A 187 6.34 -9.40 1.76
C GLU A 187 5.68 -8.03 2.06
N ALA A 188 5.34 -7.28 1.01
CA ALA A 188 4.52 -6.07 1.09
C ALA A 188 3.11 -6.28 0.49
N ARG A 189 2.15 -5.46 0.92
CA ARG A 189 0.76 -5.52 0.43
C ARG A 189 0.48 -4.61 -0.78
N ALA A 190 1.51 -4.08 -1.46
CA ALA A 190 1.34 -3.03 -2.46
C ALA A 190 0.44 -3.43 -3.65
N LYS A 191 0.37 -4.72 -4.00
CA LYS A 191 -0.53 -5.26 -5.05
C LYS A 191 -1.94 -5.56 -4.60
N ILE A 192 -2.20 -5.56 -3.29
CA ILE A 192 -3.46 -5.97 -2.67
C ILE A 192 -4.22 -4.71 -2.26
N ILE A 193 -5.50 -4.65 -2.62
CA ILE A 193 -6.36 -3.50 -2.43
C ILE A 193 -7.66 -3.98 -1.81
N ASP A 194 -7.95 -3.53 -0.59
CA ASP A 194 -9.19 -3.89 0.09
C ASP A 194 -10.07 -2.64 0.25
N HIS A 195 -11.31 -2.67 -0.23
CA HIS A 195 -12.29 -1.59 -0.09
C HIS A 195 -13.51 -2.00 0.72
N GLY A 196 -14.14 -1.01 1.37
CA GLY A 196 -15.37 -1.17 2.12
C GLY A 196 -15.27 -0.73 3.58
N PRO A 197 -16.21 -1.15 4.43
CA PRO A 197 -17.44 -1.84 4.08
C PRO A 197 -18.43 -0.86 3.44
N TYR A 198 -18.86 -1.09 2.20
CA TYR A 198 -19.94 -0.29 1.61
C TYR A 198 -21.29 -0.80 2.14
N PRO A 199 -22.18 0.08 2.62
CA PRO A 199 -23.49 -0.34 3.09
C PRO A 199 -24.35 -0.84 1.92
N MET A 200 -25.01 -1.98 2.13
CA MET A 200 -25.91 -2.62 1.16
C MET A 200 -27.33 -2.74 1.73
N GLU A 201 -28.27 -3.19 0.90
CA GLU A 201 -29.63 -3.48 1.35
C GLU A 201 -29.65 -4.63 2.37
N ASN A 202 -30.76 -4.79 3.10
CA ASN A 202 -30.97 -5.89 4.06
C ASN A 202 -29.90 -6.02 5.16
N ASN A 203 -29.27 -4.90 5.55
CA ASN A 203 -28.23 -4.86 6.58
C ASN A 203 -26.99 -5.71 6.21
N GLU A 204 -26.68 -5.80 4.92
CA GLU A 204 -25.45 -6.38 4.41
C GLU A 204 -24.36 -5.29 4.26
N ILE A 205 -23.11 -5.74 4.27
CA ILE A 205 -21.96 -4.95 3.86
C ILE A 205 -21.35 -5.54 2.60
N LEU A 206 -20.79 -4.70 1.73
CA LEU A 206 -19.98 -5.10 0.59
C LEU A 206 -18.50 -4.84 0.91
N ILE A 207 -17.70 -5.90 0.82
CA ILE A 207 -16.24 -5.83 0.86
C ILE A 207 -15.69 -6.22 -0.51
N ILE A 208 -14.56 -5.63 -0.88
CA ILE A 208 -13.95 -5.83 -2.18
C ILE A 208 -12.46 -6.04 -1.98
N SER A 209 -11.89 -7.09 -2.58
CA SER A 209 -10.45 -7.31 -2.66
C SER A 209 -10.02 -7.31 -4.13
N GLU A 210 -9.09 -6.43 -4.47
CA GLU A 210 -8.53 -6.28 -5.80
C GLU A 210 -7.01 -6.50 -5.80
N TYR A 211 -6.53 -7.04 -6.91
CA TYR A 211 -5.14 -7.38 -7.15
C TYR A 211 -4.70 -6.70 -8.44
N THR A 212 -3.57 -5.98 -8.40
CA THR A 212 -3.02 -5.27 -9.55
C THR A 212 -1.58 -5.71 -9.84
N HIS A 213 -1.13 -5.51 -11.08
CA HIS A 213 0.22 -5.85 -11.53
C HIS A 213 0.61 -7.33 -11.31
N LEU A 214 -0.35 -8.24 -11.45
CA LEU A 214 -0.08 -9.67 -11.48
C LEU A 214 0.72 -10.00 -12.75
N HIS A 215 1.67 -10.95 -12.68
CA HIS A 215 2.43 -11.30 -13.87
C HIS A 215 1.61 -12.17 -14.82
N ASP A 216 1.16 -11.61 -15.94
CA ASP A 216 0.39 -12.32 -16.97
C ASP A 216 1.18 -12.63 -18.25
N GLY A 217 2.45 -12.23 -18.29
CA GLY A 217 3.35 -12.42 -19.43
C GLY A 217 3.04 -11.54 -20.65
N LYS A 218 2.14 -10.56 -20.54
CA LYS A 218 1.76 -9.65 -21.64
C LYS A 218 2.13 -8.20 -21.35
N GLU A 219 1.97 -7.77 -20.11
CA GLU A 219 2.34 -6.42 -19.65
C GLU A 219 3.84 -6.32 -19.32
N ASP A 220 4.34 -5.09 -19.20
CA ASP A 220 5.70 -4.85 -18.73
C ASP A 220 5.88 -5.37 -17.31
N LEU A 221 7.05 -5.92 -17.02
CA LEU A 221 7.34 -6.52 -15.72
C LEU A 221 7.26 -5.49 -14.60
N TRP A 222 6.39 -5.75 -13.63
CA TRP A 222 6.24 -4.90 -12.44
C TRP A 222 7.44 -4.95 -11.51
N LEU A 223 8.11 -6.09 -11.32
CA LEU A 223 9.41 -6.17 -10.64
C LEU A 223 10.32 -7.09 -11.45
N PRO A 224 11.66 -6.90 -11.39
CA PRO A 224 12.58 -7.70 -12.20
C PRO A 224 12.49 -9.20 -11.92
N TRP A 225 12.12 -9.61 -10.70
CA TRP A 225 11.99 -11.01 -10.33
C TRP A 225 10.60 -11.60 -10.57
N SER A 226 9.59 -10.76 -10.83
CA SER A 226 8.22 -11.19 -11.13
C SER A 226 8.12 -11.99 -12.43
N ASP A 227 9.19 -12.04 -13.23
CA ASP A 227 9.23 -12.89 -14.43
C ASP A 227 9.36 -14.37 -14.06
N THR A 228 8.23 -14.97 -13.70
CA THR A 228 8.06 -16.40 -13.42
C THR A 228 7.60 -17.15 -14.66
N GLU A 229 7.89 -18.43 -14.78
CA GLU A 229 7.43 -19.27 -15.89
C GLU A 229 5.90 -19.41 -15.88
N SER A 230 5.32 -19.54 -14.69
CA SER A 230 3.86 -19.50 -14.51
C SER A 230 3.35 -18.07 -14.69
N LYS A 231 2.33 -17.89 -15.54
CA LYS A 231 1.68 -16.61 -15.81
C LYS A 231 0.23 -16.67 -15.35
N LEU A 232 -0.22 -15.65 -14.63
CA LEU A 232 -1.61 -15.52 -14.23
C LEU A 232 -2.49 -15.19 -15.45
N PRO A 233 -3.78 -15.54 -15.43
CA PRO A 233 -4.66 -15.31 -16.60
C PRO A 233 -4.79 -13.83 -17.02
N SER A 234 -4.63 -12.89 -16.08
CA SER A 234 -4.59 -11.44 -16.31
C SER A 234 -3.76 -10.71 -15.26
N ALA A 235 -3.31 -9.49 -15.60
CA ALA A 235 -2.56 -8.61 -14.71
C ALA A 235 -3.38 -8.01 -13.55
N SER A 236 -4.69 -8.24 -13.55
CA SER A 236 -5.62 -7.74 -12.53
C SER A 236 -6.68 -8.78 -12.18
N LEU A 237 -7.11 -8.82 -10.92
CA LEU A 237 -8.24 -9.62 -10.45
C LEU A 237 -8.97 -8.86 -9.35
N GLY A 238 -10.30 -8.77 -9.43
CA GLY A 238 -11.13 -8.20 -8.37
C GLY A 238 -12.21 -9.17 -7.94
N ILE A 239 -12.51 -9.17 -6.64
CA ILE A 239 -13.54 -10.00 -6.01
C ILE A 239 -14.34 -9.13 -5.07
N ALA A 240 -15.65 -9.15 -5.22
CA ALA A 240 -16.55 -8.46 -4.33
C ALA A 240 -17.47 -9.48 -3.65
N MET A 241 -17.73 -9.31 -2.36
CA MET A 241 -18.61 -10.18 -1.57
C MET A 241 -19.55 -9.33 -0.72
N THR A 242 -20.84 -9.70 -0.71
CA THR A 242 -21.79 -9.17 0.26
C THR A 242 -21.85 -10.10 1.47
N LEU A 243 -21.79 -9.52 2.67
CA LEU A 243 -21.81 -10.24 3.94
C LEU A 243 -22.99 -9.76 4.78
N MET A 244 -23.77 -10.69 5.30
CA MET A 244 -24.85 -10.43 6.25
C MET A 244 -24.37 -10.64 7.69
N ASN A 245 -24.72 -9.71 8.59
CA ASN A 245 -24.38 -9.81 10.02
C ASN A 245 -22.86 -9.91 10.30
N ALA A 246 -22.04 -9.24 9.48
CA ALA A 246 -20.60 -9.12 9.68
C ALA A 246 -20.22 -7.64 9.80
N THR A 247 -19.09 -7.37 10.43
CA THR A 247 -18.45 -6.05 10.46
C THR A 247 -17.07 -6.16 9.83
N ALA A 248 -16.64 -5.13 9.11
CA ALA A 248 -15.29 -5.06 8.57
C ALA A 248 -14.64 -3.72 8.93
N VAL A 249 -13.38 -3.76 9.35
CA VAL A 249 -12.55 -2.58 9.61
C VAL A 249 -11.30 -2.62 8.75
N PHE A 250 -10.83 -1.45 8.37
CA PHE A 250 -9.71 -1.25 7.46
C PHE A 250 -8.71 -0.31 8.12
N ASN A 251 -7.42 -0.45 7.77
CA ASN A 251 -6.38 0.48 8.21
C ASN A 251 -5.55 1.04 7.03
N ASP A 252 -4.74 2.06 7.32
CA ASP A 252 -3.98 2.81 6.32
C ASP A 252 -2.87 2.02 5.63
N ILE A 253 -2.53 0.83 6.15
CA ILE A 253 -1.53 -0.08 5.57
C ILE A 253 -2.17 -1.24 4.78
N GLY A 254 -3.45 -1.11 4.42
CA GLY A 254 -4.15 -2.03 3.52
C GLY A 254 -4.50 -3.38 4.16
N THR A 255 -4.74 -3.40 5.48
CA THR A 255 -5.26 -4.58 6.17
C THR A 255 -6.78 -4.44 6.33
N ILE A 256 -7.50 -5.53 6.06
CA ILE A 256 -8.90 -5.70 6.40
C ILE A 256 -9.05 -6.73 7.52
N THR A 257 -9.88 -6.43 8.52
CA THR A 257 -10.31 -7.37 9.55
C THR A 257 -11.82 -7.51 9.48
N VAL A 258 -12.30 -8.73 9.25
CA VAL A 258 -13.74 -9.05 9.20
C VAL A 258 -14.12 -9.86 10.43
N GLU A 259 -15.16 -9.44 11.13
CA GLU A 259 -15.70 -10.14 12.30
C GLU A 259 -17.15 -10.60 12.05
N PRO A 260 -17.47 -11.89 12.28
CA PRO A 260 -16.57 -12.96 12.72
C PRO A 260 -15.56 -13.39 11.65
N GLY A 261 -14.34 -13.76 12.06
CA GLY A 261 -13.27 -14.17 11.13
C GLY A 261 -13.62 -15.33 10.18
N ASP A 262 -14.42 -16.31 10.64
CA ASP A 262 -15.07 -17.28 9.75
C ASP A 262 -16.44 -16.77 9.28
N TYR A 263 -16.39 -15.84 8.33
CA TYR A 263 -17.56 -15.27 7.68
C TYR A 263 -18.07 -16.09 6.47
N SER A 264 -17.58 -17.32 6.23
CA SER A 264 -17.93 -18.06 4.99
C SER A 264 -19.43 -18.30 4.83
N ARG A 265 -20.11 -18.58 5.96
CA ARG A 265 -21.57 -18.75 6.04
C ARG A 265 -22.37 -17.44 5.99
N LEU A 266 -21.69 -16.31 6.08
CA LEU A 266 -22.29 -14.98 6.12
C LEU A 266 -22.28 -14.31 4.75
N VAL A 267 -21.47 -14.82 3.81
CA VAL A 267 -21.46 -14.31 2.44
C VAL A 267 -22.73 -14.75 1.73
N THR A 268 -23.46 -13.79 1.15
CA THR A 268 -24.74 -14.04 0.47
C THR A 268 -24.59 -14.02 -1.05
N SER A 269 -23.76 -13.11 -1.57
CA SER A 269 -23.47 -13.00 -3.00
C SER A 269 -21.99 -12.69 -3.23
N ALA A 270 -21.49 -13.06 -4.40
CA ALA A 270 -20.14 -12.69 -4.83
C ALA A 270 -20.09 -12.40 -6.33
N CYS A 271 -19.08 -11.66 -6.77
CA CYS A 271 -18.71 -11.56 -8.18
C CYS A 271 -17.19 -11.45 -8.32
N ALA A 272 -16.65 -11.96 -9.43
CA ALA A 272 -15.27 -11.74 -9.83
C ALA A 272 -15.22 -10.89 -11.10
N TYR A 273 -14.13 -10.14 -11.27
CA TYR A 273 -13.95 -9.27 -12.42
C TYR A 273 -12.48 -9.02 -12.72
N ILE A 274 -12.22 -8.59 -13.95
CA ILE A 274 -10.88 -8.25 -14.43
C ILE A 274 -10.93 -7.00 -15.28
N LYS A 275 -9.77 -6.39 -15.48
CA LYS A 275 -9.57 -5.34 -16.47
C LYS A 275 -9.21 -5.97 -17.81
N ARG A 276 -9.94 -5.61 -18.87
CA ARG A 276 -9.62 -5.95 -20.26
C ARG A 276 -9.50 -4.66 -21.06
N GLY A 277 -8.26 -4.21 -21.26
CA GLY A 277 -7.98 -2.87 -21.77
C GLY A 277 -8.46 -1.80 -20.78
N ALA A 278 -9.34 -0.90 -21.22
CA ALA A 278 -9.89 0.15 -20.35
C ALA A 278 -11.23 -0.23 -19.68
N LYS A 279 -11.70 -1.48 -19.84
CA LYS A 279 -13.02 -1.90 -19.37
C LYS A 279 -12.91 -2.93 -18.25
N ILE A 280 -13.80 -2.81 -17.27
CA ILE A 280 -14.08 -3.86 -16.31
C ILE A 280 -15.05 -4.85 -16.93
N VAL A 281 -14.73 -6.14 -16.82
CA VAL A 281 -15.58 -7.22 -17.33
C VAL A 281 -15.75 -8.29 -16.24
N PRO A 282 -16.93 -8.93 -16.15
CA PRO A 282 -17.14 -10.01 -15.20
C PRO A 282 -16.24 -11.21 -15.56
N LEU A 283 -15.85 -11.95 -14.53
CA LEU A 283 -15.12 -13.20 -14.58
C LEU A 283 -15.97 -14.28 -13.89
N GLY A 284 -16.07 -15.47 -14.47
CA GLY A 284 -16.77 -16.59 -13.82
C GLY A 284 -16.08 -16.99 -12.52
N LEU A 285 -16.84 -17.26 -11.46
CA LEU A 285 -16.28 -17.74 -10.19
C LEU A 285 -15.58 -19.12 -10.36
N ASP A 286 -15.95 -19.87 -11.39
CA ASP A 286 -15.33 -21.13 -11.80
C ASP A 286 -13.99 -20.96 -12.53
N GLU A 287 -13.60 -19.73 -12.89
CA GLU A 287 -12.29 -19.41 -13.47
C GLU A 287 -11.22 -19.12 -12.40
N LEU A 288 -11.62 -18.83 -11.16
CA LEU A 288 -10.70 -18.56 -10.04
C LEU A 288 -9.69 -19.68 -9.73
N PRO A 289 -10.00 -20.98 -9.89
CA PRO A 289 -9.01 -22.04 -9.72
C PRO A 289 -7.78 -21.89 -10.64
N ALA A 290 -7.94 -21.34 -11.85
CA ALA A 290 -6.82 -21.13 -12.77
C ALA A 290 -5.87 -20.02 -12.27
N TYR A 291 -6.41 -18.99 -11.60
CA TYR A 291 -5.59 -17.98 -10.92
C TYR A 291 -4.83 -18.61 -9.75
N ALA A 292 -5.50 -19.42 -8.94
CA ALA A 292 -4.88 -20.07 -7.78
C ALA A 292 -3.75 -21.01 -8.19
N GLU A 293 -3.96 -21.86 -9.19
CA GLU A 293 -2.94 -22.78 -9.71
C GLU A 293 -1.72 -22.03 -10.26
N ALA A 294 -1.95 -20.97 -11.04
CA ALA A 294 -0.87 -20.16 -11.59
C ALA A 294 -0.11 -19.41 -10.48
N ALA A 295 -0.83 -18.86 -9.49
CA ALA A 295 -0.26 -18.15 -8.35
C ALA A 295 0.57 -19.08 -7.47
N ASP A 296 0.09 -20.28 -7.13
CA ASP A 296 0.83 -21.25 -6.32
C ASP A 296 2.15 -21.67 -7.01
N ALA A 297 2.12 -21.88 -8.33
CA ALA A 297 3.32 -22.20 -9.11
C ALA A 297 4.31 -21.03 -9.16
N ALA A 298 3.83 -19.81 -9.41
CA ALA A 298 4.66 -18.60 -9.43
C ALA A 298 5.26 -18.31 -8.04
N GLN A 299 4.46 -18.43 -6.98
CA GLN A 299 4.89 -18.28 -5.60
C GLN A 299 6.00 -19.28 -5.26
N THR A 300 5.85 -20.54 -5.66
CA THR A 300 6.88 -21.58 -5.44
C THR A 300 8.20 -21.21 -6.13
N GLU A 301 8.14 -20.74 -7.38
CA GLU A 301 9.33 -20.30 -8.11
C GLU A 301 10.01 -19.10 -7.42
N LEU A 302 9.23 -18.08 -7.05
CA LEU A 302 9.74 -16.89 -6.35
C LEU A 302 10.37 -17.26 -5.01
N TYR A 303 9.73 -18.14 -4.24
CA TYR A 303 10.28 -18.62 -2.97
C TYR A 303 11.65 -19.28 -3.15
N LEU A 304 11.79 -20.17 -4.15
CA LEU A 304 13.07 -20.80 -4.45
C LEU A 304 14.12 -19.76 -4.90
N LYS A 305 13.72 -18.81 -5.76
CA LYS A 305 14.59 -17.74 -6.24
C LYS A 305 15.11 -16.88 -5.09
N PHE A 306 14.25 -16.51 -4.14
CA PHE A 306 14.62 -15.70 -2.97
C PHE A 306 15.41 -16.47 -1.93
N ALA A 307 15.14 -17.77 -1.74
CA ALA A 307 15.90 -18.61 -0.81
C ALA A 307 17.38 -18.77 -1.21
N GLU A 308 17.71 -18.57 -2.49
CA GLU A 308 19.09 -18.56 -2.99
C GLU A 308 19.80 -17.20 -2.84
N TRP A 309 19.07 -16.14 -2.52
CA TRP A 309 19.63 -14.80 -2.39
C TRP A 309 20.27 -14.59 -1.02
N ASP A 310 21.39 -13.88 -0.98
CA ASP A 310 21.98 -13.44 0.27
C ASP A 310 21.18 -12.27 0.89
N LYS A 311 21.42 -12.00 2.19
CA LYS A 311 20.76 -10.92 2.93
C LYS A 311 20.84 -9.58 2.19
N LYS A 312 22.00 -9.26 1.59
CA LYS A 312 22.22 -8.00 0.88
C LYS A 312 21.29 -7.89 -0.33
N LYS A 313 21.18 -8.94 -1.14
CA LYS A 313 20.33 -8.96 -2.32
C LYS A 313 18.84 -8.94 -1.96
N LEU A 314 18.43 -9.67 -0.92
CA LEU A 314 17.08 -9.61 -0.37
C LEU A 314 16.73 -8.19 0.12
N MET A 315 17.67 -7.54 0.82
CA MET A 315 17.49 -6.18 1.30
C MET A 315 17.36 -5.16 0.16
N ILE A 316 18.20 -5.26 -0.87
CA ILE A 316 18.09 -4.37 -2.04
C ILE A 316 16.76 -4.61 -2.76
N ALA A 317 16.37 -5.86 -2.98
CA ALA A 317 15.11 -6.19 -3.64
C ALA A 317 13.89 -5.64 -2.89
N GLY A 318 13.80 -5.87 -1.58
CA GLY A 318 12.70 -5.31 -0.77
C GLY A 318 12.65 -3.79 -0.81
N ALA A 319 13.82 -3.13 -0.78
CA ALA A 319 13.89 -1.67 -0.87
C ALA A 319 13.50 -1.13 -2.25
N GLU A 320 13.88 -1.83 -3.34
CA GLU A 320 13.45 -1.51 -4.70
C GLU A 320 11.94 -1.70 -4.88
N ALA A 321 11.34 -2.74 -4.30
CA ALA A 321 9.88 -2.96 -4.33
C ALA A 321 9.13 -1.76 -3.72
N TYR A 322 9.55 -1.32 -2.53
CA TYR A 322 8.98 -0.16 -1.85
C TYR A 322 9.18 1.15 -2.63
N TRP A 323 10.36 1.35 -3.25
CA TRP A 323 10.60 2.51 -4.11
C TRP A 323 9.71 2.48 -5.35
N ARG A 324 9.50 1.31 -5.93
CA ARG A 324 8.68 1.13 -7.14
C ARG A 324 7.19 1.33 -6.90
N CYS A 325 6.70 1.31 -5.65
CA CYS A 325 5.33 1.69 -5.33
C CYS A 325 4.92 3.06 -5.91
N TYR A 326 5.86 4.00 -6.07
CA TYR A 326 5.57 5.31 -6.65
C TYR A 326 5.42 5.31 -8.18
N ALA A 327 5.81 4.21 -8.85
CA ALA A 327 5.57 4.04 -10.29
C ALA A 327 4.08 4.09 -10.64
N ARG A 328 3.20 3.74 -9.69
CA ARG A 328 1.74 3.87 -9.81
C ARG A 328 1.32 5.29 -10.14
N TYR A 329 2.01 6.31 -9.61
CA TYR A 329 1.73 7.72 -9.90
C TYR A 329 2.28 8.14 -11.27
N THR A 330 3.50 7.70 -11.60
CA THR A 330 4.12 8.03 -12.89
C THR A 330 3.43 7.34 -14.07
N ASN A 331 2.80 6.18 -13.84
CA ASN A 331 1.97 5.46 -14.82
C ASN A 331 0.81 6.34 -15.28
N GLN A 332 0.16 7.06 -14.35
CA GLN A 332 -1.02 7.90 -14.63
C GLN A 332 -0.70 9.10 -15.52
N VAL A 333 0.58 9.49 -15.62
CA VAL A 333 1.03 10.65 -16.39
C VAL A 333 2.06 10.30 -17.47
N GLY A 334 2.30 9.00 -17.71
CA GLY A 334 3.19 8.50 -18.76
C GLY A 334 4.65 8.94 -18.60
N ILE A 335 5.20 8.87 -17.39
CA ILE A 335 6.63 9.17 -17.13
C ILE A 335 7.39 8.05 -16.43
N THR A 336 6.80 6.87 -16.27
CA THR A 336 7.43 5.76 -15.52
C THR A 336 8.80 5.40 -16.05
N ASP A 337 8.99 5.37 -17.37
CA ASP A 337 10.28 5.05 -18.01
C ASP A 337 11.35 6.15 -17.84
N LYS A 338 10.99 7.31 -17.29
CA LYS A 338 11.92 8.42 -17.03
C LYS A 338 12.54 8.37 -15.64
N VAL A 339 12.05 7.49 -14.78
CA VAL A 339 12.53 7.32 -13.40
C VAL A 339 13.31 6.02 -13.33
N ASP A 340 14.50 6.08 -12.71
CA ASP A 340 15.22 4.86 -12.35
C ASP A 340 14.61 4.28 -11.07
N TRP A 341 13.96 3.12 -11.21
CA TRP A 341 13.31 2.41 -10.10
C TRP A 341 14.28 1.53 -9.32
N LYS A 342 15.57 1.58 -9.62
CA LYS A 342 16.62 1.01 -8.76
C LYS A 342 16.97 1.97 -7.63
N LEU A 343 17.58 1.42 -6.58
CA LEU A 343 18.16 2.25 -5.53
C LEU A 343 19.33 3.06 -6.07
N SER A 344 19.43 4.32 -5.64
CA SER A 344 20.58 5.15 -5.99
C SER A 344 21.87 4.61 -5.35
N GLN A 345 22.99 4.74 -6.07
CA GLN A 345 24.27 4.25 -5.57
C GLN A 345 24.66 4.90 -4.23
N SER A 346 24.33 6.17 -4.02
CA SER A 346 24.58 6.86 -2.76
C SER A 346 23.83 6.24 -1.58
N VAL A 347 22.56 5.84 -1.79
CA VAL A 347 21.77 5.17 -0.75
C VAL A 347 22.31 3.78 -0.47
N ILE A 348 22.71 3.04 -1.52
CA ILE A 348 23.36 1.74 -1.36
C ILE A 348 24.65 1.89 -0.55
N ASP A 349 25.54 2.79 -0.93
CA ASP A 349 26.85 2.92 -0.30
C ASP A 349 26.76 3.39 1.15
N GLU A 350 25.81 4.26 1.49
CA GLU A 350 25.63 4.78 2.84
C GLU A 350 24.87 3.81 3.76
N TYR A 351 23.72 3.30 3.32
CA TYR A 351 22.78 2.64 4.24
C TYR A 351 22.86 1.11 4.22
N VAL A 352 23.17 0.49 3.08
CA VAL A 352 23.23 -0.98 3.02
C VAL A 352 24.31 -1.54 3.97
N PRO A 353 25.56 -1.03 4.02
CA PRO A 353 26.55 -1.52 4.98
C PRO A 353 26.10 -1.40 6.44
N PHE A 354 25.38 -0.33 6.79
CA PHE A 354 24.86 -0.15 8.15
C PHE A 354 23.81 -1.21 8.49
N PHE A 355 22.83 -1.42 7.62
CA PHE A 355 21.73 -2.38 7.85
C PHE A 355 22.12 -3.85 7.59
N MET A 356 23.34 -4.12 7.10
CA MET A 356 23.90 -5.47 7.17
C MET A 356 24.18 -5.88 8.63
N GLU A 357 24.51 -4.92 9.49
CA GLU A 357 24.92 -5.14 10.89
C GLU A 357 23.88 -4.68 11.91
N ASN A 358 22.81 -4.00 11.48
CA ASN A 358 21.76 -3.45 12.34
C ASN A 358 20.37 -3.82 11.79
N ASP A 359 19.48 -4.26 12.67
CA ASP A 359 18.17 -4.79 12.27
C ASP A 359 17.11 -3.70 11.97
N ALA A 360 17.33 -2.46 12.42
CA ALA A 360 16.38 -1.36 12.22
C ALA A 360 17.05 0.01 12.38
N ASP A 361 16.37 1.06 11.92
CA ASP A 361 16.85 2.44 12.12
C ASP A 361 16.83 2.80 13.62
N PRO A 362 17.90 3.39 14.18
CA PRO A 362 17.93 3.81 15.58
C PRO A 362 16.78 4.72 15.99
N ALA A 363 16.24 5.52 15.06
CA ALA A 363 15.11 6.40 15.30
C ALA A 363 13.82 5.65 15.64
N PHE A 364 13.72 4.35 15.35
CA PHE A 364 12.57 3.52 15.69
C PHE A 364 12.38 3.38 17.21
N ILE A 365 13.36 3.75 18.03
CA ILE A 365 13.18 3.89 19.49
C ILE A 365 12.04 4.86 19.84
N ARG A 366 11.74 5.83 18.96
CA ARG A 366 10.64 6.79 19.15
C ARG A 366 9.26 6.11 19.16
N PHE A 367 9.14 4.87 18.68
CA PHE A 367 7.90 4.10 18.66
C PHE A 367 7.53 3.51 20.02
N GLY A 368 8.52 3.25 20.89
CA GLY A 368 8.32 2.60 22.18
C GLY A 368 8.04 3.56 23.34
N ARG A 369 7.57 4.78 23.05
CA ARG A 369 7.33 5.84 24.04
C ARG A 369 5.89 5.78 24.57
N PHE A 370 5.69 6.34 25.77
CA PHE A 370 4.37 6.43 26.38
C PHE A 370 3.52 7.52 25.72
N ASP A 371 2.19 7.38 25.76
CA ASP A 371 1.24 8.31 25.13
C ASP A 371 1.47 9.77 25.56
N ASP A 372 1.69 10.02 26.86
CA ASP A 372 1.97 11.37 27.39
C ASP A 372 3.23 12.01 26.76
N GLU A 373 4.27 11.21 26.46
CA GLU A 373 5.49 11.71 25.79
C GLU A 373 5.23 12.04 24.32
N MET A 374 4.35 11.28 23.68
CA MET A 374 4.00 11.48 22.27
C MET A 374 3.05 12.66 22.04
N GLU A 375 2.25 13.07 23.04
CA GLU A 375 1.44 14.29 22.95
C GLU A 375 2.31 15.56 22.82
N GLU A 376 3.42 15.59 23.56
CA GLU A 376 4.39 16.70 23.56
C GLU A 376 5.38 16.60 22.38
N ASP A 377 5.89 15.39 22.11
CA ASP A 377 6.85 15.11 21.03
C ASP A 377 6.36 13.91 20.17
N PRO A 378 5.51 14.15 19.16
CA PRO A 378 4.95 13.09 18.31
C PRO A 378 6.01 12.22 17.67
N THR A 379 5.65 10.97 17.32
CA THR A 379 6.57 10.03 16.65
C THR A 379 7.28 10.66 15.46
N LEU A 380 6.53 11.32 14.58
CA LEU A 380 7.06 12.06 13.44
C LEU A 380 7.43 13.48 13.86
N TYR A 381 8.65 13.91 13.56
CA TYR A 381 9.09 15.27 13.89
C TYR A 381 8.24 16.33 13.19
N LEU A 382 7.86 17.36 13.96
CA LEU A 382 7.21 18.55 13.45
C LEU A 382 8.14 19.42 12.59
N LEU A 383 7.56 20.27 11.76
CA LEU A 383 8.29 21.35 11.11
C LEU A 383 8.55 22.50 12.11
N PRO A 384 9.73 23.15 12.06
CA PRO A 384 10.01 24.34 12.87
C PRO A 384 9.04 25.48 12.54
N GLU A 385 8.55 26.20 13.56
CA GLU A 385 7.66 27.36 13.43
C GLU A 385 8.40 28.69 13.25
#